data_AF-A0A3S1F9B8-F1
#
_entry.id   AF-A0A3S1F9B8-F1
#
_cell.length_a   1.000
_cell.length_b   1.000
_cell.length_c   1.000
_cell.angle_alpha   90.00
_cell.angle_beta   90.00
_cell.angle_gamma   90.00
#
_symmetry.space_group_name_H-M   'P 1'
#
loop_
_entity.id
_entity.type
_entity.pdbx_description
1 polymer ?
#
loop_
_entity_poly.entity_id
_entity_poly.type
_entity_poly.pdbx_seq_one_letter_code
_entity_poly.pdbx_strand_id
1 'polypeptide(L)' 'MQVLILGGGVVGVTTAYQLQKDGHTVTVLEQASQ' A
#
# COMPACT_ATOMS: atom_id res chain seq x y z
N MET A 1 -9.01 -1.48 -10.10
CA MET A 1 -7.71 -2.06 -10.51
C MET A 1 -7.02 -2.64 -9.29
N GLN A 2 -6.13 -3.63 -9.47
CA GLN A 2 -5.32 -4.19 -8.38
C GLN A 2 -3.96 -3.48 -8.34
N VAL A 3 -3.51 -3.09 -7.14
CA VAL A 3 -2.25 -2.35 -6.93
C VAL A 3 -1.44 -3.04 -5.84
N LEU A 4 -0.16 -3.26 -6.11
CA LEU A 4 0.82 -3.77 -5.15
C LEU A 4 1.77 -2.63 -4.74
N ILE A 5 1.91 -2.40 -3.44
CA ILE A 5 2.84 -1.43 -2.87
C ILE A 5 3.90 -2.19 -2.07
N LEU A 6 5.17 -1.89 -2.36
CA LEU A 6 6.33 -2.44 -1.64
C LEU A 6 6.88 -1.35 -0.69
N GLY A 7 6.80 -1.60 0.60
CA GLY A 7 7.10 -0.67 1.69
C GLY A 7 5.83 -0.12 2.35
N GLY A 8 5.70 -0.37 3.66
CA GLY A 8 4.67 0.13 4.58
C GLY A 8 5.10 1.35 5.40
N GLY A 9 6.17 2.04 5.00
CA GLY A 9 6.51 3.36 5.54
C GLY A 9 5.47 4.44 5.23
N VAL A 10 5.66 5.65 5.75
CA VAL A 10 4.68 6.77 5.67
C VAL A 10 4.13 6.99 4.25
N VAL A 11 5.01 6.99 3.25
CA VAL A 11 4.62 7.17 1.84
C VAL A 11 3.78 5.99 1.33
N GLY A 12 4.17 4.76 1.67
CA GLY A 12 3.46 3.55 1.23
C GLY A 12 2.03 3.47 1.78
N VAL A 13 1.86 3.72 3.08
CA VAL A 13 0.53 3.65 3.71
C VAL A 13 -0.39 4.79 3.29
N THR A 14 0.14 6.01 3.12
CA THR A 14 -0.66 7.15 2.65
C THR A 14 -1.10 6.97 1.20
N THR A 15 -0.21 6.44 0.35
CA THR A 15 -0.54 6.07 -1.03
C THR A 15 -1.60 4.96 -1.06
N ALA A 16 -1.44 3.91 -0.26
CA ALA A 16 -2.41 2.82 -0.16
C ALA A 16 -3.80 3.32 0.25
N TYR A 17 -3.84 4.22 1.24
CA TYR A 17 -5.08 4.84 1.72
C TYR A 17 -5.80 5.63 0.63
N GLN A 18 -5.07 6.48 -0.10
CA GLN A 18 -5.68 7.27 -1.17
C GLN A 18 -6.19 6.38 -2.31
N LEU A 19 -5.39 5.41 -2.76
CA LEU A 19 -5.79 4.48 -3.83
C LEU A 19 -6.98 3.60 -3.43
N GLN A 20 -7.07 3.20 -2.16
CA GLN A 20 -8.24 2.49 -1.66
C GLN A 20 -9.50 3.35 -1.74
N LYS A 21 -9.43 4.63 -1.34
CA LYS A 21 -10.55 5.58 -1.45
C LYS A 21 -10.99 5.81 -2.89
N ASP A 22 -10.05 5.75 -3.82
CA ASP A 22 -10.32 5.87 -5.26
C ASP A 22 -10.91 4.57 -5.87
N GLY A 23 -11.19 3.55 -5.03
CA GLY A 23 -11.86 2.32 -5.42
C GLY A 23 -10.91 1.23 -5.93
N HIS A 24 -9.61 1.33 -5.64
CA HIS A 24 -8.65 0.30 -6.01
C HIS A 24 -8.48 -0.75 -4.92
N THR A 25 -8.25 -2.00 -5.35
CA THR A 25 -7.88 -3.09 -4.44
C THR A 25 -6.37 -3.04 -4.24
N VAL A 26 -5.94 -2.72 -3.02
CA VAL A 26 -4.52 -2.50 -2.71
C VAL A 26 -3.99 -3.59 -1.80
N THR A 27 -2.79 -4.08 -2.07
CA THR A 27 -2.00 -4.93 -1.17
C THR A 27 -0.68 -4.23 -0.87
N VAL A 28 -0.32 -4.14 0.41
CA VAL A 28 0.95 -3.56 0.87
C VAL A 28 1.81 -4.69 1.41
N LEU A 29 3.06 -4.77 0.95
CA LEU A 29 4.07 -5.67 1.49
C LEU A 29 5.18 -4.84 2.14
N GLU A 30 5.50 -5.12 3.39
CA GLU A 30 6.64 -4.52 4.11
C GLU A 30 7.65 -5.63 4.41
N GLN A 31 8.92 -5.26 4.50
CA GLN A 31 9.96 -6.17 4.95
C GLN A 31 9.68 -6.57 6.40
N ALA A 32 9.63 -7.87 6.66
CA ALA A 32 9.65 -8.37 8.02
C ALA A 32 11.06 -8.15 8.61
N SER A 33 11.14 -7.47 9.75
CA SER A 33 12.37 -7.41 10.55
C SER A 33 12.65 -8.82 11.09
N GLN A 34 13.69 -9.49 10.58
CA GLN A 34 14.23 -10.71 11.17
C GLN A 34 15.10 -10.38 12.39
#